data_AF-A0A6B2X7S7-F1
#
_entry.id   AF-A0A6B2X7S7-F1
#
_cell.length_a   1.000
_cell.length_b   1.000
_cell.length_c   1.000
_cell.angle_alpha   90.00
_cell.angle_beta   90.00
_cell.angle_gamma   90.00
#
_symmetry.space_group_name_H-M   'P 1'
#
loop_
_entity.id
_entity.type
_entity.pdbx_description
1 polymer ?
#
loop_
_entity_poly.entity_id
_entity_poly.type
_entity_poly.pdbx_seq_one_letter_code
_entity_poly.pdbx_strand_id
1 'polypeptide(L)'
;MNPEERETLSRLLPSPGEPVLTDDRHDRLQDHLLRELTTPAPVRRPRRRFTLITVPVATAAIIAGALVATRTERPEPDPQAVAFLNRAAAVAATRKTVPVRDDQYVYVRTQGFMKFSDDDIRTLREASWTAVDGEHTGLRRITVLNGPPSHARDPFASYSKGTHDLRLNPDPNIPALRDLEELPTDPDKLLREIRAENSSDPAQTLETIGDMLPDAALLPALNAALYRAAAKIPGVSLVPRAEDYAGRTGVGLTFKSRGDRTTWVFDAKSLDYLGSATEALLDVGVTDKPGEAPATEGGGSVTEPDRQR
;
A
#
# COMPACT_ATOMS: atom_id res chain seq x y z
N MET A 1 10.56 -2.12 -48.83
CA MET A 1 9.28 -2.52 -48.25
C MET A 1 8.22 -1.56 -48.79
N ASN A 2 7.27 -2.10 -49.55
CA ASN A 2 6.27 -1.32 -50.26
C ASN A 2 5.23 -0.77 -49.25
N PRO A 3 4.74 0.48 -49.38
CA PRO A 3 3.66 1.03 -48.54
C PRO A 3 2.44 0.11 -48.39
N GLU A 4 2.07 -0.66 -49.41
CA GLU A 4 0.95 -1.60 -49.33
C GLU A 4 1.23 -2.84 -48.45
N GLU A 5 2.49 -3.25 -48.33
CA GLU A 5 2.90 -4.33 -47.42
C GLU A 5 2.84 -3.88 -45.96
N ARG A 6 3.11 -2.59 -45.69
CA ARG A 6 2.94 -1.97 -44.36
C ARG A 6 1.47 -1.90 -43.94
N GLU A 7 0.56 -1.63 -44.87
CA GLU A 7 -0.87 -1.58 -44.58
C GLU A 7 -1.48 -2.97 -44.37
N THR A 8 -0.96 -3.98 -45.07
CA THR A 8 -1.40 -5.37 -44.89
C THR A 8 -0.94 -5.94 -43.54
N LEU A 9 0.29 -5.62 -43.12
CA LEU A 9 0.84 -6.08 -41.82
C LEU A 9 0.19 -5.38 -40.62
N SER A 10 -0.28 -4.14 -40.77
CA SER A 10 -0.97 -3.41 -39.69
C SER A 10 -2.39 -3.92 -39.42
N ARG A 11 -3.02 -4.63 -40.38
CA ARG A 11 -4.34 -5.26 -40.19
C ARG A 11 -4.27 -6.67 -39.60
N LEU A 12 -3.08 -7.28 -39.51
CA LEU A 12 -2.84 -8.61 -38.93
C LEU A 12 -2.36 -8.56 -37.47
N LEU A 13 -2.11 -7.36 -36.94
CA LEU A 13 -1.78 -7.18 -35.54
C LEU A 13 -3.08 -6.97 -34.75
N PRO A 14 -3.33 -7.72 -33.67
CA PRO A 14 -4.45 -7.42 -32.78
C PRO A 14 -4.32 -5.98 -32.27
N SER A 15 -5.44 -5.26 -32.16
CA SER A 15 -5.47 -3.93 -31.54
C SER A 15 -4.70 -3.97 -30.23
N PRO A 16 -3.78 -3.01 -29.96
CA PRO A 16 -3.07 -2.95 -28.70
C PRO A 16 -4.09 -2.93 -27.56
N GLY A 17 -4.17 -4.04 -26.83
CA GLY A 17 -4.91 -4.10 -25.59
C GLY A 17 -4.22 -3.15 -24.61
N GLU A 18 -5.00 -2.26 -24.01
CA GLU A 18 -4.53 -1.41 -22.93
C GLU A 18 -3.92 -2.31 -21.83
N PRO A 19 -2.65 -2.10 -21.44
CA PRO A 19 -2.04 -2.87 -20.37
C PRO A 19 -2.75 -2.54 -19.05
N VAL A 20 -3.37 -3.55 -18.46
CA VAL A 20 -3.86 -3.48 -17.07
C VAL A 20 -2.65 -3.67 -16.16
N LEU A 21 -2.22 -2.58 -15.54
CA LEU A 21 -1.17 -2.52 -14.52
C LEU A 21 -1.76 -2.91 -13.16
N THR A 22 -1.01 -3.70 -12.38
CA THR A 22 -1.37 -4.10 -11.03
C THR A 22 -0.38 -3.48 -10.05
N ASP A 23 -0.89 -2.58 -9.22
CA ASP A 23 -0.08 -1.63 -8.48
C ASP A 23 -0.69 -1.33 -7.12
N ASP A 24 0.06 -1.63 -6.05
CA ASP A 24 -0.30 -1.17 -4.70
C ASP A 24 0.68 -0.13 -4.13
N ARG A 25 1.89 0.08 -4.68
CA ARG A 25 2.78 1.20 -4.27
C ARG A 25 3.60 1.86 -5.37
N HIS A 26 3.81 1.19 -6.50
CA HIS A 26 4.60 1.72 -7.60
C HIS A 26 3.85 2.80 -8.39
N ASP A 27 2.54 2.66 -8.59
CA ASP A 27 1.74 3.67 -9.30
C ASP A 27 1.80 5.07 -8.70
N ARG A 28 1.77 5.24 -7.38
CA ARG A 28 1.78 6.60 -6.79
C ARG A 28 3.13 7.28 -6.96
N LEU A 29 4.22 6.52 -6.85
CA LEU A 29 5.58 7.01 -7.14
C LEU A 29 5.79 7.25 -8.63
N GLN A 30 5.26 6.38 -9.50
CA GLN A 30 5.35 6.50 -10.94
C GLN A 30 4.52 7.66 -11.49
N ASP A 31 3.29 7.85 -11.01
CA ASP A 31 2.43 8.99 -11.35
C ASP A 31 3.04 10.32 -10.90
N HIS A 32 3.73 10.33 -9.75
CA HIS A 32 4.43 11.50 -9.25
C HIS A 32 5.67 11.81 -10.12
N LEU A 33 6.49 10.79 -10.41
CA LEU A 33 7.68 10.91 -11.27
C LEU A 33 7.33 11.31 -12.71
N LEU A 34 6.24 10.78 -13.28
CA LEU A 34 5.80 11.11 -14.64
C LEU A 34 5.20 12.52 -14.72
N ARG A 35 4.54 13.01 -13.66
CA ARG A 35 4.03 14.39 -13.59
C ARG A 35 5.15 15.44 -13.51
N GLU A 36 6.26 15.14 -12.81
CA GLU A 36 7.42 16.04 -12.76
C GLU A 36 8.18 16.13 -14.10
N LEU A 37 8.25 15.05 -14.86
CA LEU A 37 8.99 15.02 -16.13
C LEU A 37 8.27 15.73 -17.30
N THR A 38 6.96 15.91 -17.24
CA THR A 38 6.15 16.42 -18.36
C THR A 38 5.60 17.84 -18.19
N THR A 39 5.80 18.48 -17.03
CA THR A 39 5.20 19.79 -16.75
C THR A 39 6.25 20.86 -16.46
N PRO A 40 6.41 21.91 -17.29
CA PRO A 40 7.14 23.10 -16.87
C PRO A 40 6.39 23.78 -15.72
N ALA A 41 7.05 23.95 -14.57
CA ALA A 41 6.47 24.46 -13.32
C ALA A 41 5.75 25.82 -13.49
N PRO A 42 4.45 25.94 -13.14
CA PRO A 42 3.86 27.24 -12.89
C PRO A 42 4.09 27.65 -11.44
N VAL A 43 4.89 28.69 -11.24
CA VAL A 43 5.06 29.36 -9.94
C VAL A 43 3.71 29.97 -9.51
N ARG A 44 3.08 29.48 -8.43
CA ARG A 44 1.98 30.18 -7.77
C ARG A 44 2.08 30.15 -6.24
N ARG A 45 2.13 31.35 -5.67
CA ARG A 45 2.13 31.67 -4.22
C ARG A 45 0.74 31.46 -3.58
N PRO A 46 0.65 31.30 -2.24
CA PRO A 46 -0.59 30.93 -1.56
C PRO A 46 -1.44 32.15 -1.22
N ARG A 47 -2.77 32.02 -1.32
CA ARG A 47 -3.72 32.92 -0.63
C ARG A 47 -4.95 32.14 -0.15
N ARG A 48 -5.05 32.00 1.18
CA ARG A 48 -6.31 31.76 1.91
C ARG A 48 -7.27 32.92 1.69
N ARG A 49 -8.58 32.62 1.53
CA ARG A 49 -9.71 33.30 2.20
C ARG A 49 -11.04 32.61 1.88
N PHE A 50 -11.82 32.38 2.93
CA PHE A 50 -13.24 32.01 2.91
C PHE A 50 -14.11 33.19 2.47
N THR A 51 -15.21 32.94 1.74
CA THR A 51 -16.54 33.53 2.00
C THR A 51 -17.66 32.91 1.14
N LEU A 52 -18.77 32.58 1.81
CA LEU A 52 -20.12 32.30 1.31
C LEU A 52 -20.77 33.53 0.65
N ILE A 53 -21.54 33.37 -0.45
CA ILE A 53 -22.75 34.16 -0.77
C ILE A 53 -23.75 33.29 -1.58
N THR A 54 -25.04 33.46 -1.27
CA THR A 54 -26.25 32.74 -1.71
C THR A 54 -27.07 33.48 -2.81
N VAL A 55 -27.65 32.70 -3.77
CA VAL A 55 -29.06 32.70 -4.35
C VAL A 55 -29.51 33.90 -5.26
N PRO A 56 -30.45 33.82 -6.28
CA PRO A 56 -31.56 32.86 -6.57
C PRO A 56 -31.86 32.37 -8.04
N VAL A 57 -32.57 31.21 -8.10
CA VAL A 57 -33.78 30.76 -8.87
C VAL A 57 -34.01 31.14 -10.35
N ALA A 58 -34.22 30.12 -11.22
CA ALA A 58 -35.31 30.05 -12.22
C ALA A 58 -35.56 28.62 -12.82
N THR A 59 -36.71 28.04 -12.44
CA THR A 59 -37.70 27.20 -13.19
C THR A 59 -37.35 26.06 -14.19
N ALA A 60 -37.91 24.89 -13.82
CA ALA A 60 -38.74 23.95 -14.60
C ALA A 60 -38.12 22.87 -15.53
N ALA A 61 -38.27 21.60 -15.12
CA ALA A 61 -39.12 20.61 -15.80
C ALA A 61 -39.33 19.37 -14.90
N ILE A 62 -40.59 19.08 -14.57
CA ILE A 62 -40.99 17.83 -13.91
C ILE A 62 -41.01 16.74 -15.00
N ILE A 63 -40.08 15.79 -14.92
CA ILE A 63 -40.28 14.47 -15.52
C ILE A 63 -40.53 13.53 -14.35
N ALA A 64 -41.79 13.17 -14.17
CA ALA A 64 -42.20 12.07 -13.30
C ALA A 64 -41.75 10.75 -13.94
N GLY A 65 -40.46 10.47 -13.87
CA GLY A 65 -39.93 9.14 -14.08
C GLY A 65 -40.08 8.39 -12.77
N ALA A 66 -40.94 7.38 -12.73
CA ALA A 66 -40.92 6.37 -11.68
C ALA A 66 -39.56 5.66 -11.76
N LEU A 67 -38.55 6.24 -11.11
CA LEU A 67 -37.30 5.57 -10.86
C LEU A 67 -37.64 4.49 -9.85
N VAL A 68 -37.80 3.26 -10.33
CA VAL A 68 -37.62 2.08 -9.47
C VAL A 68 -36.17 2.15 -9.04
N ALA A 69 -35.93 2.85 -7.94
CA ALA A 69 -34.68 2.76 -7.21
C ALA A 69 -34.62 1.31 -6.75
N THR A 70 -34.01 0.45 -7.57
CA THR A 70 -33.42 -0.77 -7.06
C THR A 70 -32.45 -0.28 -6.01
N ARG A 71 -32.87 -0.38 -4.75
CA ARG A 71 -32.02 -0.23 -3.60
C ARG A 71 -30.94 -1.27 -3.84
N THR A 72 -29.83 -0.85 -4.41
CA THR A 72 -28.61 -1.62 -4.41
C THR A 72 -28.32 -1.80 -2.93
N GLU A 73 -28.73 -2.95 -2.40
CA GLU A 73 -28.37 -3.36 -1.05
C GLU A 73 -26.87 -3.22 -1.00
N ARG A 74 -26.41 -2.22 -0.25
CA ARG A 74 -25.00 -2.00 -0.04
C ARG A 74 -24.51 -3.31 0.58
N PRO A 75 -23.55 -4.02 -0.02
CA PRO A 75 -23.16 -5.33 0.47
C PRO A 75 -22.82 -5.21 1.95
N GLU A 76 -23.38 -6.06 2.80
CA GLU A 76 -23.02 -6.04 4.21
C GLU A 76 -21.62 -6.67 4.41
N PRO A 77 -20.84 -6.24 5.41
CA PRO A 77 -19.58 -6.90 5.74
C PRO A 77 -19.78 -8.36 6.14
N ASP A 78 -18.86 -9.24 5.75
CA ASP A 78 -18.87 -10.64 6.17
C ASP A 78 -18.73 -10.76 7.70
N PRO A 79 -19.70 -11.36 8.42
CA PRO A 79 -19.65 -11.50 9.87
C PRO A 79 -18.38 -12.21 10.38
N GLN A 80 -17.82 -13.16 9.63
CA GLN A 80 -16.61 -13.86 10.02
C GLN A 80 -15.37 -12.96 9.91
N ALA A 81 -15.25 -12.20 8.83
CA ALA A 81 -14.19 -11.22 8.64
C ALA A 81 -14.26 -10.12 9.72
N VAL A 82 -15.46 -9.62 10.02
CA VAL A 82 -15.71 -8.64 11.09
C VAL A 82 -15.26 -9.18 12.44
N ALA A 83 -15.68 -10.40 12.80
CA ALA A 83 -15.30 -11.01 14.07
C ALA A 83 -13.78 -11.23 14.17
N PHE A 84 -13.12 -11.61 13.07
CA PHE A 84 -11.67 -11.77 13.02
C PHE A 84 -10.94 -10.44 13.23
N LEU A 85 -11.26 -9.41 12.46
CA LEU A 85 -10.63 -8.09 12.56
C LEU A 85 -10.85 -7.44 13.93
N ASN A 86 -12.03 -7.61 14.55
CA ASN A 86 -12.27 -7.13 15.90
C ASN A 86 -11.42 -7.85 16.95
N ARG A 87 -11.15 -9.16 16.79
CA ARG A 87 -10.22 -9.89 17.66
C ARG A 87 -8.77 -9.44 17.43
N ALA A 88 -8.35 -9.27 16.17
CA ALA A 88 -7.03 -8.74 15.84
C ALA A 88 -6.83 -7.35 16.46
N ALA A 89 -7.84 -6.48 16.37
CA ALA A 89 -7.83 -5.17 17.00
C ALA A 89 -7.71 -5.22 18.53
N ALA A 90 -8.41 -6.17 19.17
CA ALA A 90 -8.31 -6.37 20.61
C ALA A 90 -6.89 -6.81 21.03
N VAL A 91 -6.27 -7.71 20.26
CA VAL A 91 -4.88 -8.14 20.50
C VAL A 91 -3.90 -7.00 20.26
N ALA A 92 -4.03 -6.28 19.13
CA ALA A 92 -3.17 -5.15 18.79
C ALA A 92 -3.20 -4.07 19.89
N ALA A 93 -4.38 -3.76 20.45
CA ALA A 93 -4.53 -2.76 21.52
C ALA A 93 -3.84 -3.15 22.85
N THR A 94 -3.53 -4.43 23.08
CA THR A 94 -2.83 -4.88 24.29
C THR A 94 -1.31 -4.80 24.19
N ARG A 95 -0.78 -4.45 23.01
CA ARG A 95 0.65 -4.36 22.78
C ARG A 95 1.22 -3.15 23.50
N LYS A 96 2.49 -3.27 23.90
CA LYS A 96 3.25 -2.16 24.45
C LYS A 96 3.64 -1.23 23.32
N THR A 97 3.41 0.06 23.52
CA THR A 97 3.96 1.09 22.65
C THR A 97 5.48 1.07 22.76
N VAL A 98 6.17 1.00 21.62
CA VAL A 98 7.62 1.18 21.56
C VAL A 98 7.88 2.69 21.65
N PRO A 99 8.61 3.18 22.66
CA PRO A 99 8.96 4.60 22.71
C PRO A 99 9.93 4.91 21.56
N VAL A 100 9.55 5.86 20.70
CA VAL A 100 10.31 6.25 19.52
C VAL A 100 10.79 7.70 19.66
N ARG A 101 12.04 7.98 19.31
CA ARG A 101 12.65 9.32 19.30
C ARG A 101 12.66 9.89 17.89
N ASP A 102 12.69 11.21 17.77
CA ASP A 102 12.63 11.90 16.47
C ASP A 102 13.88 11.65 15.61
N ASP A 103 15.04 11.42 16.25
CA ASP A 103 16.31 11.13 15.59
C ASP A 103 16.49 9.65 15.17
N GLN A 104 15.44 8.84 15.30
CA GLN A 104 15.45 7.42 14.94
C GLN A 104 14.77 7.17 13.60
N TYR A 105 14.86 5.91 13.16
CA TYR A 105 14.32 5.45 11.88
C TYR A 105 13.36 4.29 12.10
N VAL A 106 12.19 4.37 11.45
CA VAL A 106 11.28 3.24 11.26
C VAL A 106 11.88 2.31 10.23
N TYR A 107 12.11 1.07 10.65
CA TYR A 107 12.56 -0.01 9.81
C TYR A 107 11.37 -0.83 9.35
N VAL A 108 11.24 -1.02 8.03
CA VAL A 108 10.28 -1.97 7.45
C VAL A 108 11.02 -2.84 6.45
N ARG A 109 10.84 -4.16 6.53
CA ARG A 109 11.38 -5.10 5.55
C ARG A 109 10.27 -5.89 4.90
N THR A 110 10.21 -5.85 3.57
CA THR A 110 9.24 -6.60 2.77
C THR A 110 9.91 -7.50 1.74
N GLN A 111 9.15 -8.46 1.20
CA GLN A 111 9.54 -9.25 0.04
C GLN A 111 8.34 -9.44 -0.86
N GLY A 112 8.50 -9.15 -2.15
CA GLY A 112 7.42 -9.20 -3.12
C GLY A 112 7.95 -9.39 -4.52
N PHE A 113 7.08 -9.14 -5.49
CA PHE A 113 7.46 -9.02 -6.88
C PHE A 113 7.14 -7.64 -7.44
N MET A 114 7.81 -7.30 -8.53
CA MET A 114 7.51 -6.16 -9.36
C MET A 114 7.41 -6.61 -10.80
N LYS A 115 6.36 -6.17 -11.49
CA LYS A 115 6.13 -6.45 -12.90
C LYS A 115 6.55 -5.22 -13.72
N PHE A 116 7.59 -5.35 -14.54
CA PHE A 116 8.00 -4.32 -15.51
C PHE A 116 7.33 -4.54 -16.86
N SER A 117 7.08 -5.80 -17.22
CA SER A 117 6.32 -6.23 -18.39
C SER A 117 5.76 -7.65 -18.16
N ASP A 118 4.99 -8.19 -19.10
CA ASP A 118 4.49 -9.57 -19.00
C ASP A 118 5.62 -10.61 -18.89
N ASP A 119 6.77 -10.34 -19.50
CA ASP A 119 7.93 -11.23 -19.51
C ASP A 119 9.03 -10.81 -18.50
N ASP A 120 8.88 -9.68 -17.81
CA ASP A 120 9.83 -9.16 -16.82
C ASP A 120 9.15 -8.98 -15.46
N ILE A 121 9.09 -10.08 -14.70
CA ILE A 121 8.64 -10.12 -13.31
C ILE A 121 9.86 -10.37 -12.42
N ARG A 122 10.17 -9.40 -11.57
CA ARG A 122 11.32 -9.44 -10.67
C ARG A 122 10.87 -9.72 -9.26
N THR A 123 11.57 -10.62 -8.58
CA THR A 123 11.37 -10.83 -7.14
C THR A 123 12.38 -9.99 -6.39
N LEU A 124 11.92 -9.23 -5.41
CA LEU A 124 12.76 -8.33 -4.63
C LEU A 124 12.47 -8.47 -3.14
N ARG A 125 13.50 -8.15 -2.35
CA ARG A 125 13.41 -7.89 -0.93
C ARG A 125 13.80 -6.45 -0.69
N GLU A 126 12.96 -5.73 0.02
CA GLU A 126 13.17 -4.32 0.32
C GLU A 126 13.32 -4.13 1.82
N ALA A 127 14.23 -3.25 2.22
CA ALA A 127 14.29 -2.71 3.56
C ALA A 127 14.31 -1.18 3.47
N SER A 128 13.42 -0.51 4.19
CA SER A 128 13.39 0.93 4.32
C SER A 128 13.73 1.34 5.75
N TRP A 129 14.35 2.52 5.86
CA TRP A 129 14.65 3.24 7.09
C TRP A 129 14.12 4.66 6.89
N THR A 130 12.87 4.89 7.27
CA THR A 130 12.22 6.20 7.17
C THR A 130 12.43 6.96 8.46
N ALA A 131 12.83 8.23 8.37
CA ALA A 131 12.99 9.07 9.57
C ALA A 131 11.66 9.17 10.31
N VAL A 132 11.68 9.02 11.63
CA VAL A 132 10.48 9.01 12.47
C VAL A 132 9.72 10.33 12.34
N ASP A 133 10.45 11.44 12.33
CA ASP A 133 9.92 12.80 12.16
C ASP A 133 9.65 13.19 10.70
N GLY A 134 10.08 12.38 9.73
CA GLY A 134 9.97 12.70 8.31
C GLY A 134 10.90 13.81 7.82
N GLU A 135 11.76 14.38 8.68
CA GLU A 135 12.62 15.53 8.34
C GLU A 135 14.01 15.10 7.87
N HIS A 136 14.44 13.90 8.27
CA HIS A 136 15.77 13.38 7.96
C HIS A 136 15.77 12.48 6.72
N THR A 137 16.92 12.47 6.05
CA THR A 137 17.16 11.52 4.97
C THR A 137 17.21 10.10 5.52
N GLY A 138 16.39 9.24 4.92
CA GLY A 138 16.36 7.80 5.15
C GLY A 138 17.17 6.99 4.13
N LEU A 139 17.00 5.68 4.21
CA LEU A 139 17.62 4.72 3.31
C LEU A 139 16.58 3.73 2.82
N ARG A 140 16.68 3.32 1.57
CA ARG A 140 15.95 2.19 1.00
C ARG A 140 16.96 1.25 0.37
N ARG A 141 16.96 0.00 0.80
CA ARG A 141 17.81 -1.07 0.28
C ARG A 141 16.97 -2.07 -0.46
N ILE A 142 17.24 -2.25 -1.74
CA ILE A 142 16.54 -3.20 -2.61
C ILE A 142 17.51 -4.32 -2.94
N THR A 143 17.14 -5.55 -2.62
CA THR A 143 17.85 -6.76 -3.03
C THR A 143 17.01 -7.52 -4.04
N VAL A 144 17.43 -7.53 -5.29
CA VAL A 144 16.73 -8.23 -6.37
C VAL A 144 17.14 -9.69 -6.37
N LEU A 145 16.22 -10.53 -5.90
CA LEU A 145 16.38 -11.98 -5.74
C LEU A 145 16.26 -12.70 -7.08
N ASN A 146 15.38 -12.23 -7.96
CA ASN A 146 15.25 -12.71 -9.33
C ASN A 146 14.99 -11.53 -10.27
N GLY A 147 15.71 -11.46 -11.39
CA GLY A 147 15.67 -10.35 -12.33
C GLY A 147 16.90 -10.31 -13.24
N PRO A 148 16.90 -9.45 -14.27
CA PRO A 148 18.01 -9.34 -15.20
C PRO A 148 19.28 -8.81 -14.53
N PRO A 149 20.48 -9.17 -15.01
CA PRO A 149 21.72 -8.58 -14.54
C PRO A 149 21.75 -7.07 -14.83
N SER A 150 22.58 -6.33 -14.09
CA SER A 150 22.77 -4.91 -14.36
C SER A 150 23.47 -4.69 -15.70
N HIS A 151 22.96 -3.74 -16.49
CA HIS A 151 23.55 -3.34 -17.76
C HIS A 151 23.92 -1.85 -17.74
N ALA A 152 24.99 -1.49 -18.45
CA ALA A 152 25.35 -0.09 -18.62
C ALA A 152 24.20 0.67 -19.30
N ARG A 153 23.72 1.75 -18.65
CA ARG A 153 22.59 2.60 -19.07
C ARG A 153 21.19 1.98 -18.93
N ASP A 154 21.01 0.97 -18.08
CA ASP A 154 19.66 0.52 -17.68
C ASP A 154 18.95 1.64 -16.89
N PRO A 155 17.81 2.19 -17.36
CA PRO A 155 17.03 3.17 -16.61
C PRO A 155 16.49 2.61 -15.27
N PHE A 156 16.42 1.29 -15.13
CA PHE A 156 16.00 0.59 -13.91
C PHE A 156 17.17 -0.12 -13.21
N ALA A 157 18.38 0.45 -13.30
CA ALA A 157 19.59 -0.14 -12.70
C ALA A 157 19.43 -0.48 -11.21
N SER A 158 18.68 0.33 -10.45
CA SER A 158 18.35 0.09 -9.04
C SER A 158 17.50 -1.16 -8.79
N TYR A 159 16.90 -1.73 -9.84
CA TYR A 159 16.10 -2.94 -9.85
C TYR A 159 16.75 -4.07 -10.66
N SER A 160 18.02 -3.93 -11.06
CA SER A 160 18.76 -5.06 -11.62
C SER A 160 19.18 -6.05 -10.52
N LYS A 161 19.60 -7.25 -10.91
CA LYS A 161 20.12 -8.28 -10.00
C LYS A 161 21.22 -7.71 -9.10
N GLY A 162 21.07 -7.87 -7.78
CA GLY A 162 22.01 -7.38 -6.78
C GLY A 162 21.34 -6.59 -5.66
N THR A 163 22.16 -5.94 -4.83
CA THR A 163 21.70 -5.07 -3.74
C THR A 163 22.03 -3.62 -4.07
N HIS A 164 21.01 -2.76 -3.99
CA HIS A 164 21.08 -1.35 -4.34
C HIS A 164 20.55 -0.50 -3.19
N ASP A 165 21.38 0.45 -2.75
CA ASP A 165 21.02 1.43 -1.73
C ASP A 165 20.58 2.73 -2.39
N LEU A 166 19.40 3.20 -2.00
CA LEU A 166 18.77 4.41 -2.48
C LEU A 166 18.56 5.36 -1.31
N ARG A 167 18.86 6.62 -1.54
CA ARG A 167 18.56 7.68 -0.60
C ARG A 167 17.06 7.92 -0.57
N LEU A 168 16.43 7.84 0.59
CA LEU A 168 15.06 8.32 0.79
C LEU A 168 15.14 9.76 1.25
N ASN A 169 14.77 10.70 0.38
CA ASN A 169 14.66 12.09 0.77
C ASN A 169 13.34 12.31 1.51
N PRO A 170 13.30 13.24 2.48
CA PRO A 170 12.05 13.76 3.05
C PRO A 170 11.06 14.13 1.94
N ASP A 171 9.85 13.58 2.00
CA ASP A 171 8.75 13.90 1.10
C ASP A 171 7.51 14.23 1.93
N PRO A 172 7.02 15.49 1.89
CA PRO A 172 5.85 15.89 2.68
C PRO A 172 4.54 15.20 2.26
N ASN A 173 4.54 14.45 1.16
CA ASN A 173 3.38 13.67 0.71
C ASN A 173 3.40 12.21 1.20
N ILE A 174 4.50 11.77 1.82
CA ILE A 174 4.62 10.42 2.40
C ILE A 174 4.56 10.56 3.91
N PRO A 175 3.50 10.08 4.58
CA PRO A 175 3.37 10.19 6.03
C PRO A 175 4.53 9.52 6.76
N ALA A 176 5.15 10.23 7.68
CA ALA A 176 6.10 9.68 8.63
C ALA A 176 5.37 9.07 9.84
N LEU A 177 6.11 8.40 10.73
CA LEU A 177 5.51 7.81 11.92
C LEU A 177 4.81 8.85 12.80
N ARG A 178 5.38 10.06 12.92
CA ARG A 178 4.76 11.16 13.65
C ARG A 178 3.43 11.60 13.06
N ASP A 179 3.30 11.65 11.74
CA ASP A 179 2.02 11.96 11.09
C ASP A 179 0.96 10.87 11.40
N LEU A 180 1.39 9.60 11.46
CA LEU A 180 0.50 8.50 11.84
C LEU A 180 0.05 8.57 13.31
N GLU A 181 0.89 9.06 14.22
CA GLU A 181 0.53 9.27 15.63
C GLU A 181 -0.56 10.33 15.82
N GLU A 182 -0.68 11.28 14.89
CA GLU A 182 -1.72 12.32 14.92
C GLU A 182 -3.09 11.84 14.42
N LEU A 183 -3.13 10.70 13.72
CA LEU A 183 -4.37 10.13 13.21
C LEU A 183 -5.33 9.75 14.35
N PRO A 184 -6.65 9.93 14.16
CA PRO A 184 -7.62 9.53 15.16
C PRO A 184 -7.60 8.02 15.38
N THR A 185 -7.57 7.60 16.63
CA THR A 185 -7.66 6.19 17.03
C THR A 185 -9.10 5.71 17.25
N ASP A 186 -10.09 6.59 17.03
CA ASP A 186 -11.50 6.22 16.91
C ASP A 186 -11.76 5.66 15.50
N PRO A 187 -12.24 4.41 15.36
CA PRO A 187 -12.33 3.76 14.06
C PRO A 187 -13.34 4.42 13.12
N ASP A 188 -14.37 5.11 13.64
CA ASP A 188 -15.33 5.83 12.80
C ASP A 188 -14.76 7.15 12.29
N LYS A 189 -14.01 7.88 13.11
CA LYS A 189 -13.28 9.08 12.69
C LYS A 189 -12.21 8.74 11.67
N LEU A 190 -11.37 7.75 11.96
CA LEU A 190 -10.31 7.30 11.06
C LEU A 190 -10.85 6.88 9.70
N LEU A 191 -11.88 6.04 9.69
CA LEU A 191 -12.50 5.59 8.45
C LEU A 191 -13.11 6.74 7.64
N ARG A 192 -13.66 7.77 8.31
CA ARG A 192 -14.18 8.97 7.61
C ARG A 192 -13.07 9.77 6.96
N GLU A 193 -11.94 9.96 7.64
CA GLU A 193 -10.79 10.69 7.10
C GLU A 193 -10.21 9.96 5.88
N ILE A 194 -9.92 8.65 6.01
CA ILE A 194 -9.41 7.84 4.89
C ILE A 194 -10.37 7.85 3.70
N ARG A 195 -11.70 7.76 3.94
CA ARG A 195 -12.69 7.79 2.85
C ARG A 195 -12.80 9.16 2.16
N ALA A 196 -12.50 10.25 2.86
CA ALA A 196 -12.54 11.59 2.28
C ALA A 196 -11.47 11.74 1.18
N GLU A 197 -10.32 11.08 1.34
CA GLU A 197 -9.23 11.06 0.38
C GLU A 197 -9.48 10.07 -0.78
N ASN A 198 -10.20 8.98 -0.51
CA ASN A 198 -10.39 7.87 -1.45
C ASN A 198 -11.75 7.87 -2.17
N SER A 199 -12.42 9.03 -2.27
CA SER A 199 -13.75 9.16 -2.90
C SER A 199 -14.81 8.18 -2.38
N SER A 200 -14.64 7.69 -1.14
CA SER A 200 -15.44 6.62 -0.53
C SER A 200 -15.46 5.27 -1.28
N ASP A 201 -14.49 5.01 -2.17
CA ASP A 201 -14.33 3.71 -2.81
C ASP A 201 -13.84 2.65 -1.79
N PRO A 202 -14.59 1.54 -1.59
CA PRO A 202 -14.21 0.52 -0.60
C PRO A 202 -12.84 -0.12 -0.85
N ALA A 203 -12.48 -0.36 -2.12
CA ALA A 203 -11.24 -1.02 -2.47
C ALA A 203 -10.05 -0.10 -2.20
N GLN A 204 -10.11 1.15 -2.66
CA GLN A 204 -9.08 2.15 -2.43
C GLN A 204 -8.92 2.51 -0.93
N THR A 205 -10.03 2.48 -0.18
CA THR A 205 -10.00 2.63 1.29
C THR A 205 -9.26 1.46 1.94
N LEU A 206 -9.49 0.22 1.49
CA LEU A 206 -8.76 -0.96 1.99
C LEU A 206 -7.28 -0.88 1.61
N GLU A 207 -6.94 -0.57 0.34
CA GLU A 207 -5.55 -0.34 -0.10
C GLU A 207 -4.83 0.64 0.83
N THR A 208 -5.43 1.81 1.08
CA THR A 208 -4.86 2.84 1.96
C THR A 208 -4.69 2.35 3.41
N ILE A 209 -5.63 1.57 3.95
CA ILE A 209 -5.46 0.94 5.27
C ILE A 209 -4.28 -0.04 5.24
N GLY A 210 -4.20 -0.89 4.21
CA GLY A 210 -3.13 -1.88 4.04
C GLY A 210 -1.75 -1.24 3.98
N ASP A 211 -1.63 -0.10 3.30
CA ASP A 211 -0.39 0.68 3.22
C ASP A 211 0.10 1.18 4.59
N MET A 212 -0.82 1.44 5.53
CA MET A 212 -0.48 1.93 6.87
C MET A 212 -0.16 0.78 7.84
N LEU A 213 -0.56 -0.47 7.56
CA LEU A 213 -0.43 -1.59 8.50
C LEU A 213 1.02 -1.91 8.92
N PRO A 214 2.04 -1.85 8.03
CA PRO A 214 3.42 -2.09 8.44
C PRO A 214 3.88 -1.13 9.53
N ASP A 215 3.79 0.18 9.30
CA ASP A 215 4.22 1.21 10.24
C ASP A 215 3.33 1.27 11.49
N ALA A 216 2.01 1.09 11.32
CA ALA A 216 1.08 1.05 12.43
C ALA A 216 1.35 -0.12 13.39
N ALA A 217 2.09 -1.15 13.01
CA ALA A 217 2.52 -2.20 13.93
C ALA A 217 3.28 -1.66 15.16
N LEU A 218 3.93 -0.49 15.04
CA LEU A 218 4.61 0.22 16.13
C LEU A 218 3.66 1.08 16.99
N LEU A 219 2.42 1.30 16.53
CA LEU A 219 1.41 2.17 17.14
C LEU A 219 0.16 1.35 17.53
N PRO A 220 0.14 0.69 18.72
CA PRO A 220 -0.91 -0.26 19.11
C PRO A 220 -2.35 0.25 18.96
N ALA A 221 -2.60 1.50 19.36
CA ALA A 221 -3.92 2.11 19.31
C ALA A 221 -4.37 2.38 17.87
N LEU A 222 -3.47 2.88 17.01
CA LEU A 222 -3.74 3.11 15.60
C LEU A 222 -3.95 1.79 14.85
N ASN A 223 -3.10 0.80 15.08
CA ASN A 223 -3.25 -0.53 14.47
C ASN A 223 -4.61 -1.15 14.77
N ALA A 224 -5.02 -1.10 16.05
CA ALA A 224 -6.34 -1.55 16.46
C ALA A 224 -7.48 -0.76 15.80
N ALA A 225 -7.31 0.55 15.62
CA ALA A 225 -8.27 1.40 14.92
C ALA A 225 -8.37 1.05 13.44
N LEU A 226 -7.25 0.81 12.74
CA LEU A 226 -7.19 0.39 11.34
C LEU A 226 -7.91 -0.96 11.13
N TYR A 227 -7.69 -1.95 11.99
CA TYR A 227 -8.42 -3.22 11.91
C TYR A 227 -9.94 -3.06 12.13
N ARG A 228 -10.35 -2.24 13.10
CA ARG A 228 -11.77 -1.93 13.34
C ARG A 228 -12.38 -1.12 12.19
N ALA A 229 -11.62 -0.23 11.56
CA ALA A 229 -12.05 0.52 10.39
C ALA A 229 -12.24 -0.41 9.19
N ALA A 230 -11.28 -1.30 8.92
CA ALA A 230 -11.38 -2.31 7.87
C ALA A 230 -12.59 -3.23 8.07
N ALA A 231 -12.93 -3.59 9.31
CA ALA A 231 -14.10 -4.41 9.62
C ALA A 231 -15.43 -3.76 9.20
N LYS A 232 -15.47 -2.42 9.03
CA LYS A 232 -16.66 -1.68 8.60
C LYS A 232 -16.74 -1.50 7.09
N ILE A 233 -15.76 -2.02 6.34
CA ILE A 233 -15.72 -1.92 4.89
C ILE A 233 -16.38 -3.15 4.28
N PRO A 234 -17.38 -2.98 3.41
CA PRO A 234 -18.03 -4.10 2.75
C PRO A 234 -17.13 -4.74 1.68
N GLY A 235 -17.35 -6.02 1.37
CA GLY A 235 -16.62 -6.73 0.33
C GLY A 235 -15.34 -7.44 0.80
N VAL A 236 -15.09 -7.48 2.11
CA VAL A 236 -14.04 -8.31 2.72
C VAL A 236 -14.63 -9.66 3.10
N SER A 237 -13.95 -10.75 2.74
CA SER A 237 -14.32 -12.12 3.08
C SER A 237 -13.17 -12.84 3.78
N LEU A 238 -13.49 -13.68 4.77
CA LEU A 238 -12.49 -14.45 5.49
C LEU A 238 -12.14 -15.76 4.77
N VAL A 239 -10.86 -16.08 4.70
CA VAL A 239 -10.32 -17.34 4.21
C VAL A 239 -9.52 -17.99 5.34
N PRO A 240 -9.93 -19.17 5.86
CA PRO A 240 -9.29 -19.77 7.03
C PRO A 240 -7.80 -20.10 6.86
N ARG A 241 -7.36 -20.33 5.63
CA ARG A 241 -5.98 -20.65 5.29
C ARG A 241 -5.55 -19.89 4.04
N ALA A 242 -4.60 -18.98 4.21
CA ALA A 242 -3.91 -18.27 3.14
C ALA A 242 -2.40 -18.29 3.38
N GLU A 243 -1.62 -18.00 2.35
CA GLU A 243 -0.17 -17.89 2.43
C GLU A 243 0.24 -16.50 1.95
N ASP A 244 1.17 -15.87 2.67
CA ASP A 244 1.78 -14.62 2.20
C ASP A 244 2.82 -14.91 1.11
N TYR A 245 3.40 -13.85 0.53
CA TYR A 245 4.43 -14.00 -0.50
C TYR A 245 5.69 -14.75 -0.03
N ALA A 246 5.96 -14.81 1.28
CA ALA A 246 7.07 -15.56 1.86
C ALA A 246 6.72 -17.03 2.14
N GLY A 247 5.50 -17.47 1.84
CA GLY A 247 5.01 -18.83 2.09
C GLY A 247 4.57 -19.10 3.53
N ARG A 248 4.47 -18.06 4.37
CA ARG A 248 3.97 -18.20 5.74
C ARG A 248 2.46 -18.39 5.71
N THR A 249 1.99 -19.51 6.26
CA THR A 249 0.56 -19.79 6.37
C THR A 249 -0.08 -18.97 7.49
N GLY A 250 -1.23 -18.36 7.19
CA GLY A 250 -2.04 -17.62 8.13
C GLY A 250 -3.54 -17.65 7.80
N VAL A 251 -4.29 -16.74 8.41
CA VAL A 251 -5.69 -16.46 8.07
C VAL A 251 -5.74 -15.34 7.03
N GLY A 252 -6.50 -15.56 5.96
CA GLY A 252 -6.65 -14.61 4.87
C GLY A 252 -7.87 -13.71 5.01
N LEU A 253 -7.76 -12.44 4.60
CA LEU A 253 -8.88 -11.55 4.31
C LEU A 253 -8.81 -11.15 2.84
N THR A 254 -9.80 -11.57 2.06
CA THR A 254 -9.84 -11.32 0.62
C THR A 254 -10.84 -10.24 0.27
N PHE A 255 -10.48 -9.36 -0.65
CA PHE A 255 -11.35 -8.34 -1.21
C PHE A 255 -10.99 -8.08 -2.68
N LYS A 256 -11.88 -7.42 -3.42
CA LYS A 256 -11.60 -7.01 -4.80
C LYS A 256 -10.94 -5.63 -4.81
N SER A 257 -9.84 -5.51 -5.55
CA SER A 257 -9.14 -4.25 -5.80
C SER A 257 -8.71 -4.17 -7.25
N ARG A 258 -9.00 -3.06 -7.93
CA ARG A 258 -8.61 -2.80 -9.33
C ARG A 258 -8.94 -3.92 -10.35
N GLY A 259 -9.99 -4.70 -10.07
CA GLY A 259 -10.40 -5.83 -10.90
C GLY A 259 -9.82 -7.18 -10.47
N ASP A 260 -8.82 -7.19 -9.59
CA ASP A 260 -8.15 -8.38 -9.06
C ASP A 260 -8.57 -8.69 -7.63
N ARG A 261 -8.18 -9.87 -7.16
CA ARG A 261 -8.41 -10.32 -5.78
C ARG A 261 -7.16 -10.10 -4.95
N THR A 262 -7.23 -9.19 -3.99
CA THR A 262 -6.20 -8.99 -2.97
C THR A 262 -6.48 -9.90 -1.78
N THR A 263 -5.42 -10.43 -1.15
CA THR A 263 -5.51 -11.25 0.07
C THR A 263 -4.52 -10.73 1.08
N TRP A 264 -5.00 -10.14 2.16
CA TRP A 264 -4.19 -9.88 3.35
C TRP A 264 -4.06 -11.15 4.17
N VAL A 265 -2.87 -11.39 4.72
CA VAL A 265 -2.55 -12.60 5.46
C VAL A 265 -2.14 -12.22 6.87
N PHE A 266 -2.70 -12.91 7.86
CA PHE A 266 -2.48 -12.66 9.27
C PHE A 266 -1.98 -13.92 9.97
N ASP A 267 -1.06 -13.77 10.93
CA ASP A 267 -0.60 -14.89 11.75
C ASP A 267 -1.76 -15.49 12.54
N ALA A 268 -1.88 -16.81 12.54
CA ALA A 268 -3.02 -17.49 13.16
C ALA A 268 -3.03 -17.40 14.69
N LYS A 269 -1.89 -17.08 15.33
CA LYS A 269 -1.72 -17.03 16.79
C LYS A 269 -1.65 -15.60 17.30
N SER A 270 -0.75 -14.78 16.77
CA SER A 270 -0.55 -13.40 17.21
C SER A 270 -1.54 -12.42 16.57
N LEU A 271 -2.24 -12.84 15.52
CA LEU A 271 -3.13 -12.02 14.71
C LEU A 271 -2.42 -10.80 14.07
N ASP A 272 -1.10 -10.89 13.93
CA ASP A 272 -0.30 -9.91 13.21
C ASP A 272 -0.55 -9.93 11.72
N TYR A 273 -0.53 -8.76 11.11
CA TYR A 273 -0.42 -8.67 9.66
C TYR A 273 0.94 -9.20 9.18
N LEU A 274 0.91 -10.20 8.30
CA LEU A 274 2.09 -10.82 7.69
C LEU A 274 2.39 -10.26 6.29
N GLY A 275 1.51 -9.42 5.74
CA GLY A 275 1.56 -8.99 4.35
C GLY A 275 0.37 -9.50 3.55
N SER A 276 0.59 -9.72 2.26
CA SER A 276 -0.36 -10.22 1.29
C SER A 276 0.21 -11.41 0.52
N ALA A 277 -0.62 -12.00 -0.34
CA ALA A 277 -0.18 -13.03 -1.29
C ALA A 277 0.85 -12.52 -2.32
N THR A 278 1.03 -11.20 -2.45
CA THR A 278 1.91 -10.55 -3.45
C THR A 278 3.10 -9.81 -2.82
N GLU A 279 3.02 -9.44 -1.54
CA GLU A 279 4.09 -8.82 -0.77
C GLU A 279 4.04 -9.26 0.70
N ALA A 280 5.09 -9.87 1.23
CA ALA A 280 5.20 -10.27 2.62
C ALA A 280 5.90 -9.20 3.46
N LEU A 281 5.35 -8.88 4.62
CA LEU A 281 5.98 -8.08 5.67
C LEU A 281 6.89 -8.98 6.51
N LEU A 282 8.20 -8.92 6.27
CA LEU A 282 9.18 -9.79 6.91
C LEU A 282 9.57 -9.31 8.30
N ASP A 283 9.64 -7.99 8.51
CA ASP A 283 10.10 -7.40 9.76
C ASP A 283 9.69 -5.92 9.87
N VAL A 284 9.54 -5.44 11.10
CA VAL A 284 9.24 -4.05 11.43
C VAL A 284 9.88 -3.68 12.77
N GLY A 285 10.44 -2.48 12.86
CA GLY A 285 11.07 -2.04 14.11
C GLY A 285 11.55 -0.60 14.07
N VAL A 286 12.35 -0.24 15.07
CA VAL A 286 12.99 1.07 15.19
C VAL A 286 14.50 0.87 15.28
N THR A 287 15.24 1.74 14.63
CA THR A 287 16.71 1.72 14.60
C THR A 287 17.27 3.12 14.86
N ASP A 288 18.47 3.19 15.42
CA ASP A 288 19.14 4.48 15.64
C ASP A 288 19.78 5.04 14.37
N LYS A 289 20.09 4.18 13.39
CA LYS A 289 20.73 4.57 12.13
C LYS A 289 20.17 3.80 10.95
N PRO A 290 20.14 4.42 9.75
CA PRO A 290 19.76 3.73 8.54
C PRO A 290 20.79 2.64 8.20
N GLY A 291 20.30 1.51 7.70
CA GLY A 291 21.12 0.37 7.27
C GLY A 291 21.36 -0.70 8.33
N GLU A 292 20.92 -0.47 9.58
CA GLU A 292 20.94 -1.44 10.67
C GLU A 292 19.67 -2.30 10.70
N ALA A 293 19.75 -3.52 11.22
CA ALA A 293 18.55 -4.28 11.56
C ALA A 293 18.07 -3.88 12.97
N PRO A 294 16.76 -3.89 13.25
CA PRO A 294 16.24 -3.60 14.58
C PRO A 294 16.82 -4.60 15.59
N ALA A 295 17.12 -4.11 16.79
CA ALA A 295 17.50 -4.99 17.88
C ALA A 295 16.35 -5.97 18.14
N THR A 296 16.61 -7.26 18.00
CA THR A 296 15.58 -8.28 18.21
C THR A 296 15.20 -8.28 19.69
N GLU A 297 14.05 -7.73 20.05
CA GLU A 297 13.47 -7.99 21.38
C GLU A 297 13.02 -9.45 21.41
N GLY A 298 13.94 -10.34 21.81
CA GLY A 298 13.72 -11.69 22.32
C GLY A 298 12.53 -12.46 21.74
N GLY A 299 12.63 -12.96 20.51
CA GLY A 299 11.57 -13.76 19.90
C GLY A 299 11.98 -14.54 18.66
N GLY A 300 12.89 -15.50 18.81
CA GLY A 300 13.11 -16.56 17.82
C GLY A 300 14.09 -16.22 16.71
N SER A 301 15.35 -16.52 16.94
CA SER A 301 16.37 -16.69 15.90
C SER A 301 15.87 -17.66 14.82
N VAL A 302 15.61 -17.13 13.61
CA VAL A 302 15.49 -17.95 12.41
C VAL A 302 16.90 -18.14 11.86
N THR A 303 17.45 -19.32 12.12
CA THR A 303 18.70 -19.78 11.53
C THR A 303 18.53 -19.87 10.02
N GLU A 304 19.37 -19.14 9.29
CA GLU A 304 19.53 -19.21 7.84
C GLU A 304 20.03 -20.62 7.44
N PRO A 305 19.31 -21.38 6.58
CA PRO A 305 19.86 -22.61 6.06
C PRO A 305 20.84 -22.26 4.93
N ASP A 306 22.12 -22.31 5.28
CA ASP A 306 23.24 -22.41 4.35
C ASP A 306 22.96 -23.55 3.35
N ARG A 307 22.71 -23.21 2.09
CA ARG A 307 22.73 -24.17 0.98
C ARG A 307 23.99 -23.95 0.17
N GLN A 308 25.07 -24.54 0.65
CA GLN A 308 26.08 -25.10 -0.23
C GLN A 308 25.51 -26.35 -0.91
N ARG A 309 25.33 -26.30 -2.23
CA ARG A 309 25.77 -27.32 -3.20
C ARG A 309 25.46 -26.87 -4.62
#